data_AF-A0A536Z8V5-F1
#
_entry.id   AF-A0A536Z8V5-F1
#
_cell.length_a   1.000
_cell.length_b   1.000
_cell.length_c   1.000
_cell.angle_alpha   90.00
_cell.angle_beta   90.00
_cell.angle_gamma   90.00
#
_symmetry.space_group_name_H-M   'P 1'
#
loop_
_entity.id
_entity.type
_entity.pdbx_description
1 polymer ?
#
loop_
_entity_poly.entity_id
_entity_poly.type
_entity_poly.pdbx_seq_one_letter_code
_entity_poly.pdbx_strand_id
1 'polypeptide(L)'
;MPQVRLGLLVLGLAASPFAVAQTDIRPGLWDMSVEFSVPADPAFKQPAISRPQCLTAADARDPSRLLAEMSVPGATGCAISGKTASSGHLEFEVKCEGIFAIGGHGSVDYTPDALHGTVNLDFSLGDPKAAKRTGSVSRIAARRVGDC
;
A
#
# COMPACT_ATOMS: atom_id res chain seq x y z
N MET A 1 67.43 -18.94 12.87
CA MET A 1 67.34 -18.67 11.41
C MET A 1 67.46 -20.03 10.70
N PRO A 2 66.65 -20.40 9.69
CA PRO A 2 65.65 -19.64 8.93
C PRO A 2 64.21 -20.22 8.98
N GLN A 3 63.28 -19.40 8.50
CA GLN A 3 61.86 -19.67 8.29
C GLN A 3 61.57 -20.37 6.96
N VAL A 4 60.50 -21.17 6.86
CA VAL A 4 59.87 -21.48 5.56
C VAL A 4 58.35 -21.70 5.68
N ARG A 5 57.62 -20.69 5.15
CA ARG A 5 56.35 -20.73 4.38
C ARG A 5 55.01 -20.94 5.12
N LEU A 6 54.42 -19.80 5.47
CA LEU A 6 53.00 -19.49 5.38
C LEU A 6 52.39 -20.02 4.06
N GLY A 7 51.48 -20.99 4.16
CA GLY A 7 50.54 -21.32 3.09
C GLY A 7 49.29 -20.45 3.25
N LEU A 8 49.15 -19.43 2.40
CA LEU A 8 47.96 -18.58 2.31
C LEU A 8 46.79 -19.41 1.75
N LEU A 9 45.82 -19.76 2.58
CA LEU A 9 44.54 -20.32 2.14
C LEU A 9 43.62 -19.15 1.77
N VAL A 10 43.57 -18.79 0.48
CA VAL A 10 42.63 -17.80 -0.05
C VAL A 10 41.26 -18.48 -0.17
N LEU A 11 40.41 -18.35 0.86
CA LEU A 11 38.98 -18.60 0.71
C LEU A 11 38.38 -17.44 -0.07
N GLY A 12 38.05 -17.69 -1.34
CA GLY A 12 37.29 -16.77 -2.17
C GLY A 12 35.93 -16.50 -1.53
N LEU A 13 35.71 -15.24 -1.12
CA LEU A 13 34.39 -14.71 -0.83
C LEU A 13 33.56 -14.80 -2.11
N ALA A 14 32.71 -15.82 -2.20
CA ALA A 14 31.58 -15.80 -3.11
C ALA A 14 30.64 -14.69 -2.64
N ALA A 15 30.81 -13.49 -3.19
CA ALA A 15 29.80 -12.44 -3.13
C ALA A 15 28.60 -12.92 -3.95
N SER A 16 27.69 -13.66 -3.33
CA SER A 16 26.38 -13.94 -3.92
C SER A 16 25.63 -12.62 -4.02
N PRO A 17 25.33 -12.09 -5.22
CA PRO A 17 24.35 -11.03 -5.34
C PRO A 17 23.00 -11.70 -5.07
N PHE A 18 22.57 -11.70 -3.81
CA PHE A 18 21.15 -11.78 -3.51
C PHE A 18 20.53 -10.48 -4.02
N ALA A 19 20.39 -10.38 -5.34
CA ALA A 19 19.43 -9.48 -5.96
C ALA A 19 18.07 -10.04 -5.57
N VAL A 20 17.60 -9.64 -4.40
CA VAL A 20 16.19 -9.68 -4.07
C VAL A 20 15.54 -8.91 -5.20
N ALA A 21 14.89 -9.61 -6.13
CA ALA A 21 14.03 -9.00 -7.13
C ALA A 21 12.87 -8.39 -6.36
N GLN A 22 13.10 -7.20 -5.80
CA GLN A 22 12.06 -6.41 -5.18
C GLN A 22 11.10 -6.05 -6.31
N THR A 23 9.94 -6.66 -6.23
CA THR A 23 8.80 -6.49 -7.13
C THR A 23 8.23 -5.11 -6.84
N ASP A 24 8.93 -4.10 -7.34
CA ASP A 24 8.74 -2.71 -6.93
C ASP A 24 8.00 -1.94 -8.03
N ILE A 25 6.90 -1.32 -7.61
CA ILE A 25 6.32 -0.16 -8.29
C ILE A 25 7.40 0.86 -8.62
N ARG A 26 7.35 1.50 -9.80
CA ARG A 26 8.41 2.43 -10.21
C ARG A 26 8.30 3.78 -9.49
N PRO A 27 9.44 4.40 -9.12
CA PRO A 27 9.47 5.78 -8.66
C PRO A 27 8.92 6.75 -9.71
N GLY A 28 8.32 7.86 -9.29
CA GLY A 28 7.80 8.88 -10.18
C GLY A 28 6.46 9.46 -9.71
N LEU A 29 5.83 10.24 -10.59
CA LEU A 29 4.51 10.81 -10.36
C LEU A 29 3.45 9.77 -10.69
N TRP A 30 2.56 9.52 -9.74
CA TRP A 30 1.44 8.62 -9.85
C TRP A 30 0.14 9.39 -9.70
N ASP A 31 -0.83 9.11 -10.55
CA ASP A 31 -2.21 9.56 -10.37
C ASP A 31 -3.03 8.40 -9.79
N MET A 32 -3.59 8.63 -8.60
CA MET A 32 -4.42 7.66 -7.89
C MET A 32 -5.86 8.14 -7.88
N SER A 33 -6.81 7.25 -8.12
CA SER A 33 -8.25 7.47 -8.05
C SER A 33 -8.89 6.48 -7.09
N VAL A 34 -9.81 6.97 -6.27
CA VAL A 34 -10.62 6.16 -5.35
C VAL A 34 -12.10 6.40 -5.61
N GLU A 35 -12.83 5.32 -5.87
CA GLU A 35 -14.28 5.31 -5.94
C GLU A 35 -14.86 4.64 -4.70
N PHE A 36 -15.71 5.36 -3.97
CA PHE A 36 -16.31 4.86 -2.74
C PHE A 36 -17.80 4.55 -2.92
N SER A 37 -18.23 3.42 -2.36
CA SER A 37 -19.63 2.99 -2.38
C SER A 37 -20.06 2.42 -1.04
N VAL A 38 -21.33 2.64 -0.68
CA VAL A 38 -21.97 2.08 0.51
C VAL A 38 -23.03 1.08 0.04
N PRO A 39 -22.80 -0.24 0.09
CA PRO A 39 -23.76 -1.22 -0.42
C PRO A 39 -25.16 -1.11 0.19
N ALA A 40 -25.25 -0.68 1.46
CA ALA A 40 -26.52 -0.45 2.16
C ALA A 40 -27.29 0.80 1.68
N ASP A 41 -26.62 1.69 0.94
CA ASP A 41 -27.21 2.89 0.33
C ASP A 41 -26.73 3.03 -1.14
N PRO A 42 -27.37 2.31 -2.09
CA PRO A 42 -26.99 2.36 -3.50
C PRO A 42 -27.20 3.73 -4.16
N ALA A 43 -28.03 4.58 -3.55
CA ALA A 43 -28.32 5.94 -4.01
C ALA A 43 -27.21 6.92 -3.63
N PHE A 44 -26.39 6.58 -2.63
CA PHE A 44 -25.19 7.32 -2.32
C PHE A 44 -24.23 7.31 -3.51
N LYS A 45 -23.99 8.49 -4.09
CA LYS A 45 -23.02 8.73 -5.15
C LYS A 45 -22.10 9.85 -4.71
N GLN A 46 -20.80 9.62 -4.79
CA GLN A 46 -19.81 10.68 -4.72
C GLN A 46 -18.88 10.58 -5.93
N PRO A 47 -18.34 11.70 -6.43
CA PRO A 47 -17.33 11.68 -7.47
C PRO A 47 -16.10 10.88 -7.02
N ALA A 48 -15.43 10.24 -7.97
CA ALA A 48 -14.14 9.63 -7.70
C ALA A 48 -13.16 10.71 -7.20
N ILE A 49 -12.38 10.37 -6.17
CA ILE A 49 -11.38 11.26 -5.61
C ILE A 49 -10.05 10.90 -6.26
N SER A 50 -9.52 11.79 -7.10
CA SER A 50 -8.20 11.64 -7.70
C SER A 50 -7.16 12.50 -7.02
N ARG A 51 -5.96 11.96 -6.78
CA ARG A 51 -4.83 12.65 -6.17
C ARG A 51 -3.52 12.21 -6.83
N PRO A 52 -2.75 13.17 -7.39
CA PRO A 52 -1.39 12.89 -7.78
C PRO A 52 -0.48 12.80 -6.54
N GLN A 53 0.47 11.87 -6.56
CA GLN A 53 1.50 11.74 -5.54
C GLN A 53 2.85 11.37 -6.18
N CYS A 54 3.92 11.95 -5.65
CA CYS A 54 5.28 11.57 -6.04
C CYS A 54 5.77 10.43 -5.14
N LEU A 55 6.27 9.38 -5.76
CA LEU A 55 6.99 8.31 -5.07
C LEU A 55 8.48 8.41 -5.29
N THR A 56 9.23 8.42 -4.17
CA THR A 56 10.68 8.31 -4.21
C THR A 56 11.14 6.88 -4.49
N ALA A 57 12.43 6.71 -4.77
CA ALA A 57 13.04 5.38 -4.87
C ALA A 57 12.98 4.57 -3.56
N ALA A 58 12.88 5.24 -2.41
CA ALA A 58 12.68 4.57 -1.13
C ALA A 58 11.22 4.11 -0.96
N ASP A 59 10.26 4.94 -1.37
CA ASP A 59 8.83 4.59 -1.28
C ASP A 59 8.45 3.47 -2.24
N ALA A 60 9.05 3.44 -3.43
CA ALA A 60 8.88 2.40 -4.44
C ALA A 60 9.16 0.97 -3.93
N ARG A 61 9.94 0.83 -2.85
CA ARG A 61 10.25 -0.46 -2.22
C ARG A 61 9.13 -1.02 -1.34
N ASP A 62 8.08 -0.23 -1.10
CA ASP A 62 6.91 -0.64 -0.34
C ASP A 62 5.64 -0.19 -1.09
N PRO A 63 4.96 -1.13 -1.81
CA PRO A 63 3.74 -0.82 -2.55
C PRO A 63 2.64 -0.13 -1.74
N SER A 64 2.61 -0.34 -0.42
CA SER A 64 1.64 0.33 0.45
C SER A 64 1.87 1.84 0.59
N ARG A 65 3.03 2.37 0.15
CA ARG A 65 3.30 3.81 0.17
C ARG A 65 2.44 4.57 -0.85
N LEU A 66 2.06 3.94 -1.97
CA LEU A 66 1.00 4.48 -2.84
C LEU A 66 -0.34 4.61 -2.12
N LEU A 67 -0.57 3.77 -1.12
CA LEU A 67 -1.83 3.68 -0.39
C LEU A 67 -1.84 4.54 0.89
N ALA A 68 -0.70 5.13 1.28
CA ALA A 68 -0.57 5.90 2.51
C ALA A 68 -1.48 7.13 2.53
N GLU A 69 -1.67 7.76 1.36
CA GLU A 69 -2.53 8.92 1.16
C GLU A 69 -3.92 8.52 0.62
N MET A 70 -4.33 7.25 0.81
CA MET A 70 -5.68 6.82 0.46
C MET A 70 -6.70 7.75 1.13
N SER A 71 -7.49 8.43 0.29
CA SER A 71 -8.58 9.26 0.77
C SER A 71 -9.74 8.36 1.17
N VAL A 72 -9.78 7.96 2.44
CA VAL A 72 -10.97 7.39 3.06
C VAL A 72 -11.84 8.55 3.55
N PRO A 73 -13.06 8.74 3.01
CA PRO A 73 -13.89 9.88 3.38
C PRO A 73 -14.14 9.96 4.90
N GLY A 74 -13.81 11.11 5.50
CA GLY A 74 -14.01 11.36 6.93
C GLY A 74 -12.99 10.68 7.86
N ALA A 75 -11.93 10.08 7.32
CA ALA A 75 -10.85 9.46 8.08
C ALA A 75 -9.59 10.32 8.13
N THR A 76 -8.82 10.18 9.21
CA THR A 76 -7.47 10.72 9.34
C THR A 76 -6.57 9.68 10.00
N GLY A 77 -5.26 9.75 9.77
CA GLY A 77 -4.31 8.86 10.45
C GLY A 77 -4.54 7.38 10.13
N CYS A 78 -4.82 7.04 8.87
CA CYS A 78 -4.96 5.66 8.45
C CYS A 78 -3.59 4.96 8.42
N ALA A 79 -3.47 3.88 9.17
CA ALA A 79 -2.31 3.01 9.19
C ALA A 79 -2.60 1.71 8.45
N ILE A 80 -1.60 1.22 7.72
CA ILE A 80 -1.62 -0.07 7.02
C ILE A 80 -0.81 -1.08 7.83
N SER A 81 -1.42 -2.22 8.13
CA SER A 81 -0.81 -3.34 8.89
C SER A 81 -1.12 -4.69 8.22
N GLY A 82 -0.67 -5.79 8.83
CA GLY A 82 -1.04 -7.15 8.38
C GLY A 82 -0.62 -7.48 6.94
N LYS A 83 0.42 -6.82 6.42
CA LYS A 83 0.82 -6.89 5.01
C LYS A 83 1.25 -8.32 4.63
N THR A 84 0.57 -8.90 3.65
CA THR A 84 0.97 -10.14 3.00
C THR A 84 1.25 -9.84 1.53
N ALA A 85 2.53 -9.84 1.15
CA ALA A 85 2.96 -9.52 -0.21
C ALA A 85 3.38 -10.78 -0.95
N SER A 86 2.99 -10.85 -2.22
CA SER A 86 3.51 -11.80 -3.20
C SER A 86 3.81 -11.06 -4.51
N SER A 87 4.31 -11.76 -5.53
CA SER A 87 4.67 -11.10 -6.79
C SER A 87 3.45 -10.46 -7.46
N GLY A 88 3.40 -9.12 -7.43
CA GLY A 88 2.35 -8.33 -8.10
C GLY A 88 1.03 -8.27 -7.34
N HIS A 89 1.01 -8.67 -6.06
CA HIS A 89 -0.20 -8.67 -5.24
C HIS A 89 0.12 -8.37 -3.77
N LEU A 90 -0.70 -7.51 -3.15
CA LEU A 90 -0.59 -7.11 -1.75
C LEU A 90 -1.96 -7.17 -1.08
N GLU A 91 -2.03 -7.96 -0.01
CA GLU A 91 -3.13 -7.94 0.96
C GLU A 91 -2.70 -7.18 2.21
N PHE A 92 -3.62 -6.43 2.80
CA PHE A 92 -3.33 -5.60 3.97
C PHE A 92 -4.57 -5.27 4.79
N GLU A 93 -4.34 -4.87 6.03
CA GLU A 93 -5.36 -4.30 6.90
C GLU A 93 -5.22 -2.78 6.96
N VAL A 94 -6.35 -2.09 7.08
CA VAL A 94 -6.41 -0.63 7.30
C VAL A 94 -7.06 -0.37 8.64
N LYS A 95 -6.48 0.53 9.41
CA LYS A 95 -7.11 1.08 10.61
C LYS A 95 -6.86 2.58 10.66
N CYS A 96 -7.91 3.36 10.75
CA CYS A 96 -7.79 4.81 10.87
C CYS A 96 -8.08 5.26 12.30
N GLU A 97 -7.39 6.32 12.71
CA GLU A 97 -7.68 7.01 13.95
C GLU A 97 -9.01 7.78 13.86
N GLY A 98 -9.55 8.16 15.02
CA GLY A 98 -10.76 8.97 15.11
C GLY A 98 -12.00 8.23 15.63
N ILE A 99 -13.11 8.96 15.70
CA ILE A 99 -14.32 8.55 16.43
C ILE A 99 -15.18 7.52 15.69
N PHE A 100 -14.96 7.33 14.39
CA PHE A 100 -15.77 6.45 13.55
C PHE A 100 -15.27 4.99 13.52
N ALA A 101 -14.21 4.67 14.27
CA ALA A 101 -13.64 3.32 14.38
C ALA A 101 -13.47 2.63 13.01
N ILE A 102 -12.92 3.37 12.05
CA ILE A 102 -12.78 2.94 10.67
C ILE A 102 -11.69 1.87 10.60
N GLY A 103 -12.01 0.73 10.03
CA GLY A 103 -11.03 -0.30 9.74
C GLY A 103 -11.56 -1.34 8.78
N GLY A 104 -10.65 -2.14 8.23
CA GLY A 104 -11.01 -3.18 7.28
C GLY A 104 -9.82 -3.79 6.58
N HIS A 105 -10.07 -4.39 5.41
CA HIS A 105 -9.10 -5.18 4.67
C HIS A 105 -9.06 -4.75 3.20
N GLY A 106 -7.86 -4.68 2.66
CA GLY A 106 -7.58 -4.29 1.29
C GLY A 106 -6.76 -5.32 0.55
N SER A 107 -7.08 -5.46 -0.73
CA SER A 107 -6.43 -6.34 -1.69
C SER A 107 -6.11 -5.52 -2.93
N VAL A 108 -4.84 -5.49 -3.34
CA VAL A 108 -4.41 -4.78 -4.55
C VAL A 108 -3.48 -5.63 -5.40
N ASP A 109 -3.71 -5.56 -6.70
CA ASP A 109 -2.80 -6.06 -7.72
C ASP A 109 -1.98 -4.90 -8.28
N TYR A 110 -0.70 -5.15 -8.52
CA TYR A 110 0.21 -4.12 -8.98
C TYR A 110 1.22 -4.63 -10.01
N THR A 111 1.60 -3.72 -10.87
CA THR A 111 2.68 -3.82 -11.84
C THR A 111 3.66 -2.66 -11.59
N PRO A 112 4.79 -2.58 -12.31
CA PRO A 112 5.69 -1.45 -12.17
C PRO A 112 5.02 -0.07 -12.39
N ASP A 113 3.89 0.02 -13.12
CA ASP A 113 3.28 1.31 -13.52
C ASP A 113 1.78 1.45 -13.25
N ALA A 114 1.16 0.42 -12.68
CA ALA A 114 -0.26 0.42 -12.41
C ALA A 114 -0.56 -0.35 -11.13
N LEU A 115 -1.55 0.12 -10.40
CA LEU A 115 -2.13 -0.54 -9.24
C LEU A 115 -3.65 -0.50 -9.38
N HIS A 116 -4.31 -1.59 -8.99
CA HIS A 116 -5.76 -1.62 -8.89
C HIS A 116 -6.18 -2.56 -7.76
N GLY A 117 -7.34 -2.30 -7.17
CA GLY A 117 -7.83 -3.19 -6.13
C GLY A 117 -9.03 -2.66 -5.40
N THR A 118 -9.30 -3.29 -4.27
CA THR A 118 -10.47 -2.99 -3.44
C THR A 118 -10.11 -2.98 -1.97
N VAL A 119 -10.74 -2.07 -1.23
CA VAL A 119 -10.65 -2.01 0.22
C VAL A 119 -12.06 -2.02 0.79
N ASN A 120 -12.36 -3.06 1.56
CA ASN A 120 -13.60 -3.18 2.30
C ASN A 120 -13.38 -2.56 3.66
N LEU A 121 -14.18 -1.54 4.00
CA LEU A 121 -14.06 -0.78 5.23
C LEU A 121 -15.37 -0.84 5.99
N ASP A 122 -15.28 -1.04 7.30
CA ASP A 122 -16.38 -0.88 8.22
C ASP A 122 -16.14 0.32 9.12
N PHE A 123 -17.20 1.09 9.34
CA PHE A 123 -17.16 2.30 10.17
C PHE A 123 -18.47 2.45 10.93
N SER A 124 -18.42 3.20 12.02
CA SER A 124 -19.56 3.46 12.89
C SER A 124 -20.16 4.82 12.52
N LEU A 125 -21.41 4.84 12.06
CA LEU A 125 -22.16 6.07 11.77
C LEU A 125 -23.18 6.36 12.88
N GLY A 126 -23.29 7.62 13.29
CA GLY A 126 -24.27 8.10 14.26
C GLY A 126 -23.68 8.45 15.63
N ASP A 127 -24.56 8.63 16.63
CA ASP A 127 -24.17 8.87 18.03
C ASP A 127 -23.29 7.72 18.54
N PRO A 128 -22.15 7.95 19.21
CA PRO A 128 -21.30 6.90 19.78
C PRO A 128 -22.03 5.85 20.63
N LYS A 129 -23.17 6.21 21.24
CA LYS A 129 -24.02 5.31 22.06
C LYS A 129 -25.04 4.49 21.25
N ALA A 130 -25.28 4.86 20.00
CA ALA A 130 -26.26 4.21 19.11
C ALA A 130 -25.69 3.93 17.71
N ALA A 131 -24.36 3.97 17.57
CA ALA A 131 -23.72 3.93 16.26
C ALA A 131 -23.95 2.58 15.58
N LYS A 132 -24.40 2.62 14.33
CA LYS A 132 -24.56 1.43 13.51
C LYS A 132 -23.30 1.19 12.71
N ARG A 133 -22.75 -0.02 12.79
CA ARG A 133 -21.67 -0.47 11.91
C ARG A 133 -22.21 -0.52 10.47
N THR A 134 -21.53 0.20 9.59
CA THR A 134 -21.86 0.33 8.17
C THR A 134 -20.62 -0.05 7.37
N GLY A 135 -20.80 -0.94 6.40
CA GLY A 135 -19.75 -1.35 5.47
C GLY A 135 -19.71 -0.43 4.24
N SER A 136 -18.52 -0.28 3.68
CA SER A 136 -18.27 0.38 2.40
C SER A 136 -17.22 -0.37 1.61
N VAL A 137 -17.23 -0.14 0.31
CA VAL A 137 -16.24 -0.67 -0.63
C VAL A 137 -15.60 0.50 -1.35
N SER A 138 -14.28 0.59 -1.24
CA SER A 138 -13.45 1.53 -1.98
C SER A 138 -12.75 0.79 -3.12
N ARG A 139 -13.01 1.17 -4.36
CA ARG A 139 -12.21 0.70 -5.52
C ARG A 139 -11.07 1.68 -5.74
N ILE A 140 -9.88 1.15 -5.89
CA ILE A 140 -8.65 1.92 -6.07
C ILE A 140 -8.11 1.63 -7.45
N ALA A 141 -7.67 2.68 -8.13
CA ALA A 141 -6.85 2.59 -9.33
C ALA A 141 -5.72 3.62 -9.24
N ALA A 142 -4.51 3.25 -9.62
CA ALA A 142 -3.41 4.19 -9.75
C ALA A 142 -2.55 3.88 -10.97
N ARG A 143 -1.98 4.92 -11.57
CA ARG A 143 -1.10 4.80 -12.72
C ARG A 143 0.06 5.79 -12.62
N ARG A 144 1.26 5.33 -12.98
CA ARG A 144 2.42 6.22 -13.16
C ARG A 144 2.21 7.11 -14.40
N VAL A 145 2.28 8.41 -14.21
CA VAL A 145 2.07 9.42 -15.26
C VAL A 145 3.36 10.13 -15.69
N GLY A 146 4.46 9.95 -14.95
CA GLY A 146 5.74 10.54 -15.33
C GLY A 146 6.77 10.45 -14.20
N ASP A 147 7.83 11.23 -14.35
CA ASP A 147 8.76 11.52 -13.27
C ASP A 147 8.14 12.55 -12.32
N CYS A 148 8.68 12.65 -11.10
CA CYS A 148 8.48 13.82 -10.28
C CYS A 148 9.44 14.93 -10.78
#